data_AF-A0A8H8BZY5-F1
#
_entry.id   AF-A0A8H8BZY5-F1
#
_cell.length_a   1.000
_cell.length_b   1.000
_cell.length_c   1.000
_cell.angle_alpha   90.00
_cell.angle_beta   90.00
_cell.angle_gamma   90.00
#
_symmetry.space_group_name_H-M   'P 1'
#
loop_
_entity.id
_entity.type
_entity.pdbx_description
1 polymer ?
#
loop_
_entity_poly.entity_id
_entity_poly.type
_entity_poly.pdbx_seq_one_letter_code
_entity_poly.pdbx_strand_id
1 'polypeptide(L)'
;MADSRSDRIKDRKCWTKFNIEFQAQAYNRGLWPLVDPDGPDVPSPATNPPVFNTETEFLQKKNAERLAGAPAILFSEVESEYNRAFKVFIVEKSDWSNLVTKYNQLYTWVIDHIDPSLFEIISLTQVNEHAYTIQKIVRELRQHVAPSKATNLREPVSVRIRGAS
;
A
#
# COMPACT_ATOMS: atom_id res chain seq x y z
N MET A 1 5.07 0.68 30.40
CA MET A 1 4.57 0.27 29.07
C MET A 1 3.14 0.77 28.98
N ALA A 2 2.90 1.90 28.31
CA ALA A 2 1.56 2.43 28.09
C ALA A 2 0.84 1.53 27.07
N ASP A 3 -0.43 1.21 27.32
CA ASP A 3 -1.26 0.39 26.47
C ASP A 3 -1.42 1.06 25.09
N SER A 4 -0.75 0.52 24.05
CA SER A 4 -0.75 1.10 22.70
C SER A 4 -2.12 1.09 22.02
N ARG A 5 -3.13 0.51 22.67
CA ARG A 5 -4.51 0.39 22.19
C ARG A 5 -5.31 1.68 22.30
N SER A 6 -4.88 2.64 23.14
CA SER A 6 -5.59 3.93 23.31
C SER A 6 -5.48 4.87 22.11
N ASP A 7 -4.45 4.67 21.28
CA ASP A 7 -4.13 5.51 20.11
C ASP A 7 -4.77 5.04 18.79
N ARG A 8 -5.55 3.95 18.81
CA ARG A 8 -6.23 3.44 17.61
C ARG A 8 -7.29 4.43 17.11
N ILE A 9 -7.43 4.53 15.79
CA ILE A 9 -8.61 5.16 15.19
C ILE A 9 -9.83 4.35 15.55
N LYS A 10 -10.74 5.02 16.24
CA LYS A 10 -12.10 4.57 16.51
C LYS A 10 -13.18 5.57 16.08
N ASP A 11 -12.79 6.84 15.98
CA ASP A 11 -13.71 7.94 15.75
C ASP A 11 -13.05 9.14 15.05
N ARG A 12 -13.86 10.15 14.77
CA ARG A 12 -13.49 11.39 14.08
C ARG A 12 -12.44 12.23 14.78
N LYS A 13 -12.29 12.11 16.10
CA LYS A 13 -11.29 12.89 16.86
C LYS A 13 -9.89 12.32 16.65
N CYS A 14 -9.79 11.01 16.43
CA CYS A 14 -8.52 10.33 16.17
C CYS A 14 -8.01 10.51 14.73
N TRP A 15 -8.91 10.84 13.77
CA TRP A 15 -8.58 10.93 12.34
C TRP A 15 -7.43 11.88 12.03
N THR A 16 -7.46 13.11 12.56
CA THR A 16 -6.44 14.12 12.24
C THR A 16 -5.04 13.68 12.66
N LYS A 17 -4.91 13.14 13.88
CA LYS A 17 -3.62 12.64 14.39
C LYS A 17 -3.09 11.51 13.52
N PHE A 18 -3.93 10.50 13.27
CA PHE A 18 -3.56 9.39 12.40
C PHE A 18 -3.18 9.84 10.99
N ASN A 19 -3.94 10.74 10.37
CA ASN A 19 -3.66 11.17 9.00
C ASN A 19 -2.30 11.88 8.90
N ILE A 20 -1.94 12.69 9.89
CA ILE A 20 -0.60 13.32 9.99
C ILE A 20 0.48 12.25 10.16
N GLU A 21 0.28 11.30 11.07
CA GLU A 21 1.24 10.22 11.31
C GLU A 21 1.40 9.30 10.09
N PHE A 22 0.30 8.94 9.44
CA PHE A 22 0.27 8.14 8.22
C PHE A 22 1.05 8.83 7.09
N GLN A 23 0.80 10.12 6.85
CA GLN A 23 1.55 10.92 5.89
C GLN A 23 3.05 10.89 6.21
N ALA A 24 3.43 11.16 7.46
CA ALA A 24 4.84 11.14 7.88
C ALA A 24 5.49 9.75 7.68
N GLN A 25 4.81 8.67 8.08
CA GLN A 25 5.30 7.31 7.91
C GLN A 25 5.45 6.93 6.42
N ALA A 26 4.52 7.36 5.56
CA ALA A 26 4.56 7.10 4.13
C ALA A 26 5.67 7.91 3.43
N TYR A 27 5.84 9.20 3.76
CA TYR A 27 6.92 10.03 3.22
C TYR A 27 8.30 9.52 3.63
N ASN A 28 8.50 9.19 4.91
CA ASN A 28 9.77 8.67 5.42
C ASN A 28 10.20 7.35 4.75
N ARG A 29 9.25 6.59 4.18
CA ARG A 29 9.51 5.35 3.43
C ARG A 29 9.58 5.55 1.92
N GLY A 30 9.28 6.75 1.42
CA GLY A 30 9.18 7.03 -0.02
C GLY A 30 7.97 6.35 -0.67
N LEU A 31 6.93 6.05 0.09
CA LEU A 31 5.75 5.29 -0.36
C LEU A 31 4.55 6.16 -0.71
N TRP A 32 4.59 7.47 -0.42
CA TRP A 32 3.44 8.36 -0.63
C TRP A 32 2.77 8.21 -2.00
N PRO A 33 3.50 8.14 -3.14
CA PRO A 33 2.87 7.99 -4.46
C PRO A 33 2.02 6.71 -4.63
N LEU A 34 2.26 5.69 -3.80
CA LEU A 34 1.55 4.40 -3.85
C LEU A 34 0.37 4.34 -2.88
N VAL A 35 0.33 5.21 -1.88
CA VAL A 35 -0.62 5.11 -0.76
C VAL A 35 -1.46 6.36 -0.56
N ASP A 36 -1.26 7.40 -1.38
CA ASP A 36 -2.01 8.66 -1.33
C ASP A 36 -3.51 8.39 -1.53
N PRO A 37 -4.36 8.61 -0.50
CA PRO A 37 -5.79 8.36 -0.61
C PRO A 37 -6.51 9.32 -1.56
N ASP A 38 -5.89 10.42 -1.99
CA ASP A 38 -6.46 11.35 -2.98
C ASP A 38 -5.88 11.16 -4.40
N GLY A 39 -4.84 10.31 -4.54
CA GLY A 39 -4.22 9.98 -5.84
C GLY A 39 -5.06 9.01 -6.69
N PRO A 40 -4.63 8.68 -7.93
CA PRO A 40 -5.24 7.62 -8.73
C PRO A 40 -5.05 6.24 -8.08
N ASP A 41 -5.88 5.25 -8.43
CA ASP A 41 -5.70 3.87 -7.94
C ASP A 41 -4.37 3.28 -8.42
N VAL A 42 -3.55 2.82 -7.47
CA VAL A 42 -2.27 2.19 -7.75
C VAL A 42 -2.31 0.73 -7.28
N PRO A 43 -1.84 -0.25 -8.10
CA PRO A 43 -1.75 -1.63 -7.65
C PRO A 43 -0.75 -1.78 -6.50
N SER A 44 -0.93 -2.82 -5.70
CA SER A 44 0.03 -3.15 -4.65
C SER A 44 1.39 -3.47 -5.27
N PRO A 45 2.52 -3.01 -4.69
CA PRO A 45 3.84 -3.41 -5.16
C PRO A 45 4.08 -4.93 -5.04
N ALA A 46 3.28 -5.63 -4.23
CA ALA A 46 3.32 -7.09 -4.11
C ALA A 46 2.75 -7.83 -5.35
N THR A 47 1.95 -7.17 -6.20
CA THR A 47 1.33 -7.83 -7.38
C THR A 47 2.16 -7.72 -8.65
N ASN A 48 3.19 -6.86 -8.69
CA ASN A 48 4.07 -6.67 -9.84
C ASN A 48 5.53 -6.94 -9.45
N PRO A 49 5.96 -8.21 -9.41
CA PRO A 49 7.36 -8.54 -9.19
C PRO A 49 8.23 -8.12 -10.38
N PRO A 50 9.56 -8.01 -10.20
CA PRO A 50 10.50 -7.83 -11.31
C PRO A 50 10.32 -8.95 -12.36
N VAL A 51 10.71 -8.67 -13.61
CA VAL A 51 10.55 -9.57 -14.77
C VAL A 51 11.17 -10.97 -14.55
N PHE A 52 12.07 -11.11 -13.58
CA PHE A 52 12.64 -12.36 -13.10
C PHE A 52 12.45 -12.47 -11.59
N ASN A 53 11.83 -13.53 -11.10
CA ASN A 53 11.64 -13.74 -9.66
C ASN A 53 12.88 -14.39 -9.02
N THR A 54 13.58 -15.21 -9.80
CA THR A 54 14.75 -15.96 -9.33
C THR A 54 15.96 -15.78 -10.23
N GLU A 55 17.14 -15.93 -9.62
CA GLU A 55 18.40 -16.02 -10.36
C GLU A 55 18.35 -17.20 -11.34
N THR A 56 17.73 -18.32 -10.96
CA THR A 56 17.53 -19.48 -11.82
C THR A 56 16.72 -19.17 -13.08
N GLU A 57 15.63 -18.39 -12.98
CA GLU A 57 14.83 -17.96 -14.13
C GLU A 57 15.62 -17.02 -15.05
N PHE A 58 16.38 -16.09 -14.47
CA PHE A 58 17.28 -15.22 -15.21
C PHE A 58 18.33 -16.05 -15.99
N LEU A 59 18.97 -17.01 -15.31
CA LEU A 59 19.95 -17.92 -15.88
C LEU A 59 19.35 -18.78 -17.00
N GLN A 60 18.16 -19.33 -16.80
CA GLN A 60 17.48 -20.17 -17.79
C GLN A 60 17.12 -19.37 -19.05
N LYS A 61 16.58 -18.16 -18.90
CA LYS A 61 16.24 -17.31 -20.06
C LYS A 61 17.49 -16.87 -20.82
N LYS A 62 18.55 -16.45 -20.11
CA LYS A 62 19.81 -16.05 -20.75
C LYS A 62 20.51 -17.22 -21.46
N ASN A 63 20.48 -18.41 -20.86
CA ASN A 63 20.99 -19.61 -21.51
C ASN A 63 20.17 -20.00 -22.75
N ALA A 64 18.84 -19.85 -22.70
CA ALA A 64 17.96 -20.08 -23.85
C ALA A 64 18.20 -19.05 -24.98
N GLU A 65 18.39 -17.77 -24.66
CA GLU A 65 18.77 -16.71 -25.61
C GLU A 65 20.11 -17.03 -26.29
N ARG A 66 21.11 -17.53 -25.53
CA ARG A 66 22.40 -17.99 -26.07
C ARG A 66 22.25 -19.18 -27.03
N LEU A 67 21.31 -20.09 -26.75
CA LEU A 67 21.05 -21.28 -27.58
C LEU A 67 20.22 -20.95 -28.84
N ALA A 68 19.37 -19.93 -28.78
CA ALA A 68 18.47 -19.52 -29.87
C ALA A 68 19.07 -18.47 -30.81
N GLY A 69 20.02 -17.66 -30.33
CA GLY A 69 20.56 -16.48 -31.00
C GLY A 69 22.00 -16.60 -31.50
N ALA A 70 22.29 -17.63 -32.29
CA ALA A 70 23.23 -17.55 -33.42
C ALA A 70 24.74 -17.24 -33.13
N PRO A 71 25.55 -16.92 -34.15
CA PRO A 71 26.82 -17.54 -34.51
C PRO A 71 28.05 -16.81 -33.92
N ALA A 72 29.07 -17.53 -33.46
CA ALA A 72 30.42 -17.02 -33.17
C ALA A 72 30.53 -15.56 -32.64
N ILE A 73 29.62 -15.14 -31.76
CA ILE A 73 29.80 -13.90 -30.99
C ILE A 73 31.01 -14.19 -30.09
N LEU A 74 32.00 -13.30 -30.07
CA LEU A 74 33.18 -13.45 -29.23
C LEU A 74 32.71 -13.69 -27.80
N PHE A 75 33.19 -14.78 -27.19
CA PHE A 75 32.79 -15.22 -25.85
C PHE A 75 32.83 -14.07 -24.82
N SER A 76 33.79 -13.15 -24.98
CA SER A 76 33.96 -11.94 -24.17
C SER A 76 32.80 -10.94 -24.26
N GLU A 77 32.13 -10.79 -25.40
CA GLU A 77 31.01 -9.86 -25.57
C GLU A 77 29.75 -10.41 -24.91
N VAL A 78 29.49 -11.72 -25.09
CA VAL A 78 28.39 -12.43 -24.42
C VAL A 78 28.57 -12.40 -22.91
N GLU A 79 29.80 -12.60 -22.42
CA GLU A 79 30.13 -12.53 -20.99
C GLU A 79 29.97 -11.11 -20.43
N SER A 80 30.36 -10.08 -21.18
CA SER A 80 30.19 -8.67 -20.79
C SER A 80 28.72 -8.27 -20.69
N GLU A 81 27.90 -8.62 -21.68
CA GLU A 81 26.46 -8.34 -21.68
C GLU A 81 25.74 -9.13 -20.58
N TYR A 82 26.12 -10.40 -20.39
CA TYR A 82 25.61 -11.24 -19.31
C TYR A 82 25.90 -10.62 -17.94
N ASN A 83 27.16 -10.24 -17.68
CA ASN A 83 27.56 -9.63 -16.41
C ASN A 83 26.85 -8.29 -16.17
N ARG A 84 26.63 -7.51 -17.23
CA ARG A 84 25.84 -6.26 -17.15
C ARG A 84 24.39 -6.54 -16.79
N ALA A 85 23.74 -7.47 -17.50
CA ALA A 85 22.34 -7.82 -17.25
C ALA A 85 22.14 -8.42 -15.86
N PHE A 86 23.09 -9.23 -15.38
CA PHE A 86 23.04 -9.81 -14.04
C PHE A 86 23.16 -8.75 -12.95
N LYS A 87 24.08 -7.77 -13.11
CA LYS A 87 24.18 -6.64 -12.18
C LYS A 87 22.89 -5.82 -12.11
N VAL A 88 22.26 -5.55 -13.25
CA VAL A 88 20.96 -4.85 -13.29
C VAL A 88 19.90 -5.66 -12.56
N PHE A 89 19.81 -6.96 -12.83
CA PHE A 89 18.87 -7.86 -12.15
C PHE A 89 19.05 -7.86 -10.62
N ILE A 90 20.29 -7.95 -10.11
CA ILE A 90 20.56 -7.93 -8.67
C ILE A 90 20.09 -6.62 -8.03
N VAL A 91 20.34 -5.49 -8.69
CA VAL A 91 19.91 -4.17 -8.19
C VAL A 91 18.39 -4.08 -8.20
N GLU A 92 17.72 -4.39 -9.31
CA GLU A 92 16.26 -4.34 -9.42
C GLU A 92 15.56 -5.24 -8.41
N LYS A 93 16.08 -6.45 -8.20
CA LYS A 93 15.55 -7.38 -7.19
C LYS A 93 15.73 -6.84 -5.78
N SER A 94 16.87 -6.24 -5.47
CA SER A 94 17.13 -5.62 -4.16
C SER A 94 16.18 -4.45 -3.92
N ASP A 95 16.03 -3.56 -4.91
CA ASP A 95 15.16 -2.40 -4.83
C ASP A 95 13.69 -2.79 -4.66
N TRP A 96 13.22 -3.79 -5.42
CA TRP A 96 11.87 -4.32 -5.27
C TRP A 96 11.65 -4.97 -3.90
N SER A 97 12.59 -5.80 -3.43
CA SER A 97 12.50 -6.42 -2.09
C SER A 97 12.45 -5.37 -0.99
N ASN A 98 13.27 -4.32 -1.10
CA ASN A 98 13.26 -3.18 -0.19
C ASN A 98 11.92 -2.42 -0.24
N LEU A 99 11.36 -2.21 -1.43
CA LEU A 99 10.06 -1.57 -1.62
C LEU A 99 8.94 -2.37 -0.95
N VAL A 100 8.86 -3.67 -1.22
CA VAL A 100 7.86 -4.57 -0.64
C VAL A 100 7.99 -4.62 0.88
N THR A 101 9.22 -4.68 1.40
CA THR A 101 9.46 -4.66 2.85
C THR A 101 8.93 -3.38 3.49
N LYS A 102 9.26 -2.21 2.93
CA LYS A 102 8.76 -0.91 3.42
C LYS A 102 7.24 -0.84 3.35
N TYR A 103 6.66 -1.31 2.25
CA TYR A 103 5.21 -1.33 2.05
C TYR A 103 4.51 -2.21 3.08
N ASN A 104 5.01 -3.43 3.31
CA ASN A 104 4.46 -4.35 4.32
C ASN A 104 4.59 -3.78 5.75
N GLN A 105 5.70 -3.12 6.07
CA GLN A 105 5.86 -2.43 7.35
C GLN A 105 4.82 -1.32 7.54
N LEU A 106 4.56 -0.52 6.50
CA LEU A 106 3.52 0.51 6.54
C LEU A 106 2.13 -0.12 6.65
N TYR A 107 1.87 -1.21 5.93
CA TYR A 107 0.62 -1.96 6.01
C TYR A 107 0.35 -2.45 7.44
N THR A 108 1.30 -3.15 8.06
CA THR A 108 1.19 -3.61 9.45
C THR A 108 0.94 -2.44 10.39
N TRP A 109 1.69 -1.34 10.22
CA TRP A 109 1.47 -0.14 11.02
C TRP A 109 0.04 0.40 10.88
N VAL A 110 -0.49 0.51 9.66
CA VAL A 110 -1.86 0.97 9.42
C VAL A 110 -2.87 0.06 10.12
N ILE A 111 -2.77 -1.25 9.95
CA ILE A 111 -3.69 -2.21 10.57
C ILE A 111 -3.65 -2.14 12.10
N ASP A 112 -2.47 -2.01 12.70
CA ASP A 112 -2.32 -1.92 14.16
C ASP A 112 -2.96 -0.66 14.77
N HIS A 113 -3.07 0.41 13.97
CA HIS A 113 -3.62 1.71 14.37
C HIS A 113 -5.11 1.86 14.04
N ILE A 114 -5.76 0.87 13.44
CA ILE A 114 -7.20 0.86 13.21
C ILE A 114 -7.87 0.04 14.32
N ASP A 115 -9.00 0.51 14.84
CA ASP A 115 -9.82 -0.28 15.75
C ASP A 115 -10.32 -1.57 15.07
N PRO A 116 -10.22 -2.75 15.72
CA PRO A 116 -10.59 -4.02 15.10
C PRO A 116 -12.02 -4.06 14.53
N SER A 117 -12.99 -3.43 15.20
CA SER A 117 -14.37 -3.40 14.72
C SER A 117 -14.53 -2.55 13.47
N LEU A 118 -13.74 -1.48 13.34
CA LEU A 118 -13.70 -0.65 12.14
C LEU A 118 -12.97 -1.35 11.00
N PHE A 119 -11.89 -2.07 11.32
CA PHE A 119 -11.16 -2.86 10.33
C PHE A 119 -12.02 -3.98 9.73
N GLU A 120 -12.85 -4.64 10.53
CA GLU A 120 -13.78 -5.68 10.06
C GLU A 120 -14.76 -5.14 9.00
N ILE A 121 -15.33 -3.95 9.22
CA ILE A 121 -16.23 -3.28 8.28
C ILE A 121 -15.52 -2.96 6.94
N ILE A 122 -14.31 -2.41 7.03
CA ILE A 122 -13.50 -2.07 5.84
C ILE A 122 -13.12 -3.34 5.07
N SER A 123 -12.75 -4.40 5.80
CA SER A 123 -12.34 -5.69 5.22
C SER A 123 -13.47 -6.34 4.43
N LEU A 124 -14.69 -6.34 4.98
CA LEU A 124 -15.88 -6.87 4.30
C LEU A 124 -16.19 -6.12 3.00
N THR A 125 -15.96 -4.80 2.98
CA THR A 125 -16.17 -3.96 1.79
C THR A 125 -15.13 -4.28 0.71
N GLN A 126 -13.87 -4.47 1.09
CA GLN A 126 -12.77 -4.70 0.14
C GLN A 126 -12.68 -6.12 -0.43
N VAL A 127 -13.17 -7.15 0.30
CA VAL A 127 -13.26 -8.52 -0.23
C VAL A 127 -14.14 -8.58 -1.48
N ASN A 128 -15.18 -7.73 -1.56
CA ASN A 128 -16.06 -7.64 -2.72
C ASN A 128 -15.43 -6.91 -3.92
N GLU A 129 -14.35 -6.15 -3.72
CA GLU A 129 -13.68 -5.34 -4.75
C GLU A 129 -12.36 -5.93 -5.27
N HIS A 130 -11.93 -7.09 -4.76
CA HIS A 130 -10.73 -7.82 -5.17
C HIS A 130 -9.40 -7.02 -5.17
N ALA A 131 -9.28 -5.94 -4.39
CA ALA A 131 -8.02 -5.19 -4.27
C ALA A 131 -7.80 -4.68 -2.85
N TYR A 132 -6.81 -5.28 -2.17
CA TYR A 132 -6.39 -4.95 -0.80
C TYR A 132 -5.14 -4.05 -0.86
N THR A 133 -5.32 -2.73 -0.91
CA THR A 133 -4.20 -1.77 -0.89
C THR A 133 -4.30 -0.84 0.31
N ILE A 134 -3.15 -0.35 0.80
CA ILE A 134 -3.10 0.65 1.89
C ILE A 134 -3.95 1.87 1.49
N GLN A 135 -3.85 2.30 0.23
CA GLN A 135 -4.62 3.41 -0.32
C GLN A 135 -6.14 3.21 -0.13
N LYS A 136 -6.66 2.06 -0.54
CA LYS A 136 -8.08 1.73 -0.40
C LYS A 136 -8.50 1.67 1.07
N ILE A 137 -7.69 1.06 1.94
CA ILE A 137 -7.97 0.99 3.38
C ILE A 137 -8.10 2.39 3.97
N VAL A 138 -7.15 3.29 3.66
CA VAL A 138 -7.15 4.65 4.20
C VAL A 138 -8.30 5.49 3.62
N ARG A 139 -8.69 5.27 2.35
CA ARG A 139 -9.87 5.93 1.76
C ARG A 139 -11.17 5.51 2.43
N GLU A 140 -11.38 4.22 2.63
CA GLU A 140 -12.57 3.69 3.31
C GLU A 140 -12.60 4.17 4.77
N LEU A 141 -11.45 4.11 5.45
CA LEU A 141 -11.30 4.67 6.79
C LEU A 141 -11.71 6.14 6.83
N ARG A 142 -11.28 6.94 5.84
CA ARG A 142 -11.69 8.34 5.70
C ARG A 142 -13.20 8.50 5.58
N GLN A 143 -13.89 7.65 4.82
CA GLN A 143 -15.35 7.74 4.68
C GLN A 143 -16.06 7.48 6.00
N HIS A 144 -15.57 6.55 6.82
CA HIS A 144 -16.19 6.19 8.09
C HIS A 144 -15.88 7.15 9.24
N VAL A 145 -14.65 7.68 9.30
CA VAL A 145 -14.21 8.45 10.47
C VAL A 145 -13.77 9.88 10.16
N ALA A 146 -13.53 10.26 8.91
CA ALA A 146 -13.06 11.61 8.67
C ALA A 146 -14.18 12.65 8.85
N PRO A 147 -13.81 13.88 9.26
CA PRO A 147 -14.73 14.98 9.27
C PRO A 147 -15.35 15.22 7.89
N SER A 148 -16.63 14.87 7.73
CA SER A 148 -17.39 15.25 6.53
C SER A 148 -17.33 16.78 6.40
N LYS A 149 -16.89 17.30 5.25
CA LYS A 149 -17.00 18.73 4.93
C LYS A 149 -18.46 19.21 4.85
N ALA A 150 -19.43 18.30 4.90
CA ALA A 150 -20.85 18.56 4.81
C ALA A 150 -21.62 18.10 6.05
N THR A 151 -21.68 18.94 7.08
CA THR A 151 -22.83 18.98 7.99
C THR A 151 -23.03 20.41 8.50
N ASN A 152 -23.13 21.35 7.56
CA ASN A 152 -23.81 22.64 7.74
C ASN A 152 -25.18 22.58 7.04
N LEU A 153 -25.90 21.47 7.16
CA LEU A 153 -27.30 21.42 6.80
C LEU A 153 -28.09 21.20 8.07
N ARG A 154 -28.69 22.31 8.50
CA ARG A 154 -29.74 22.43 9.49
C ARG A 154 -30.76 21.32 9.30
N GLU A 155 -31.09 20.62 10.38
CA GLU A 155 -32.47 20.20 10.59
C GLU A 155 -33.02 20.92 11.83
N PRO A 156 -34.20 21.56 11.73
CA PRO A 156 -34.77 22.32 12.82
C PRO A 156 -35.27 21.42 13.95
N VAL A 157 -35.08 21.96 15.15
CA VAL A 157 -35.55 21.46 16.44
C VAL A 157 -37.03 21.04 16.37
N SER A 158 -37.32 19.77 16.61
CA SER A 158 -38.66 19.34 16.99
C SER A 158 -38.77 19.33 18.52
N VAL A 159 -39.09 20.49 19.11
CA VAL A 159 -39.51 20.55 20.52
C VAL A 159 -40.91 19.93 20.60
N ARG A 160 -41.01 18.71 21.12
CA ARG A 160 -42.31 18.12 21.44
C ARG A 160 -42.70 18.58 22.85
N ILE A 161 -43.31 19.76 22.96
CA ILE A 161 -44.00 20.17 24.19
C ILE A 161 -45.28 19.33 24.28
N ARG A 162 -45.30 18.30 25.12
CA ARG A 162 -46.58 17.70 25.54
C ARG A 162 -47.15 18.59 26.64
N GLY A 163 -48.03 19.50 26.23
CA GLY A 163 -48.98 20.14 27.12
C GLY A 163 -49.98 19.11 27.64
N ALA A 164 -50.24 19.20 28.94
CA ALA A 164 -51.31 18.51 29.64
C ALA A 164 -52.68 18.99 29.14
N SER A 165 -53.63 18.07 29.07
CA SER A 165 -55.06 18.34 29.25
C SER A 165 -55.67 17.12 29.91
#